data_AF-A0A1H9KNW5-F1
#
_entry.id   AF-A0A1H9KNW5-F1
#
_cell.length_a   1.000
_cell.length_b   1.000
_cell.length_c   1.000
_cell.angle_alpha   90.00
_cell.angle_beta   90.00
_cell.angle_gamma   90.00
#
_symmetry.space_group_name_H-M   'P 1'
#
loop_
_entity.id
_entity.type
_entity.pdbx_description
1 polymer ?
#
loop_
_entity_poly.entity_id
_entity_poly.type
_entity_poly.pdbx_seq_one_letter_code
_entity_poly.pdbx_strand_id
1 'polypeptide(L)'
;MNLWMNPWLGMFKPPFSGDLTQDISPVTSWWSPQIEVNFAGNRQIETAVVRDVASYGKQLGVITDVLLELTKHQTSESIDQLQKIAEDIEQVKRQHLSANINSLKSSLMTLKAEDPDKFNQLIKEIS
;
A
#
# COMPACT_ATOMS: atom_id res chain seq x y z
N MET A 1 -22.44 -16.72 35.32
CA MET A 1 -21.64 -17.96 35.27
C MET A 1 -20.67 -17.83 34.11
N ASN A 2 -19.37 -17.82 34.40
CA ASN A 2 -18.35 -17.43 33.42
C ASN A 2 -17.97 -18.64 32.54
N LEU A 3 -18.07 -18.47 31.22
CA LEU A 3 -17.86 -19.47 30.16
C LEU A 3 -16.42 -20.03 30.05
N TRP A 4 -15.50 -19.59 30.92
CA TRP A 4 -14.06 -19.85 30.83
C TRP A 4 -13.60 -21.13 31.56
N MET A 5 -14.51 -21.92 32.13
CA MET A 5 -14.20 -23.16 32.87
C MET A 5 -14.70 -24.43 32.15
N ASN A 6 -14.79 -24.45 30.81
CA ASN A 6 -15.12 -25.68 30.09
C ASN A 6 -13.87 -26.29 29.44
N PRO A 7 -13.32 -27.41 29.97
CA PRO A 7 -12.07 -28.02 29.48
C PRO A 7 -12.20 -28.61 28.07
N TRP A 8 -13.41 -28.71 27.54
CA TRP A 8 -13.69 -29.23 26.19
C TRP A 8 -13.60 -28.17 25.07
N LEU A 9 -13.47 -26.88 25.39
CA LEU A 9 -13.31 -25.80 24.39
C LEU A 9 -11.90 -25.73 23.76
N GLY A 10 -10.88 -26.34 24.39
CA GLY A 10 -9.51 -26.37 23.87
C GLY A 10 -9.24 -27.41 22.77
N MET A 11 -10.22 -28.29 22.47
CA MET A 11 -10.06 -29.35 21.47
C MET A 11 -10.66 -29.00 20.11
N PHE A 12 -11.35 -27.86 19.97
CA PHE A 12 -11.85 -27.39 18.68
C PHE A 12 -10.74 -26.59 17.97
N LYS A 13 -9.97 -27.27 17.11
CA LYS A 13 -9.04 -26.62 16.18
C LYS A 13 -9.81 -26.29 14.90
N PRO A 14 -10.20 -25.02 14.64
CA PRO A 14 -10.81 -24.65 13.36
C PRO A 14 -9.83 -24.94 12.22
N PRO A 15 -10.32 -25.21 10.99
CA PRO A 15 -9.48 -25.55 9.84
C PRO A 15 -8.71 -24.32 9.31
N PHE A 16 -7.85 -23.72 10.14
CA PHE A 16 -6.90 -22.64 9.84
C PHE A 16 -5.72 -22.60 10.85
N SER A 17 -5.55 -23.59 11.73
CA SER A 17 -4.45 -23.61 12.73
C SER A 17 -3.15 -24.23 12.18
N GLY A 18 -2.83 -23.98 10.92
CA GLY A 18 -1.62 -24.48 10.26
C GLY A 18 -0.40 -23.66 10.65
N ASP A 19 0.66 -24.35 11.06
CA ASP A 19 1.96 -23.83 11.48
C ASP A 19 2.54 -22.86 10.43
N LEU A 20 2.57 -21.56 10.75
CA LEU A 20 3.01 -20.47 9.88
C LEU A 20 4.54 -20.44 9.84
N THR A 21 5.15 -21.33 9.07
CA THR A 21 6.57 -21.21 8.70
C THR A 21 6.69 -20.14 7.61
N GLN A 22 6.97 -18.90 8.05
CA GLN A 22 7.06 -17.71 7.20
C GLN A 22 8.47 -17.58 6.62
N ASP A 23 8.60 -17.71 5.30
CA ASP A 23 9.84 -17.41 4.58
C ASP A 23 9.79 -15.96 4.06
N ILE A 24 10.77 -15.16 4.48
CA ILE A 24 10.81 -13.70 4.34
C ILE A 24 11.80 -13.35 3.23
N SER A 25 11.31 -12.96 2.04
CA SER A 25 12.16 -12.37 1.00
C SER A 25 11.74 -10.91 0.76
N PRO A 26 12.60 -9.92 1.05
CA PRO A 26 12.25 -8.52 0.90
C PRO A 26 12.34 -8.10 -0.58
N VAL A 27 11.21 -7.91 -1.24
CA VAL A 27 11.15 -7.28 -2.57
C VAL A 27 10.67 -5.83 -2.40
N THR A 28 11.62 -4.90 -2.46
CA THR A 28 11.38 -3.46 -2.39
C THR A 28 10.75 -2.97 -3.69
N SER A 29 9.43 -2.77 -3.69
CA SER A 29 8.75 -1.97 -4.70
C SER A 29 8.23 -0.69 -4.04
N TRP A 30 8.42 0.44 -4.70
CA TRP A 30 8.23 1.83 -4.23
C TRP A 30 6.89 2.14 -3.54
N TRP A 31 5.91 1.23 -3.59
CA TRP A 31 4.55 1.38 -3.07
C TRP A 31 4.18 0.39 -1.94
N SER A 32 5.14 -0.39 -1.43
CA SER A 32 4.95 -1.25 -0.25
C SER A 32 6.06 -0.98 0.76
N PRO A 33 5.86 -0.06 1.73
CA PRO A 33 6.75 0.03 2.86
C PRO A 33 6.53 -1.22 3.71
N GLN A 34 7.41 -2.22 3.58
CA GLN A 34 7.49 -3.41 4.42
C GLN A 34 6.12 -3.97 4.84
N ILE A 35 5.18 -4.09 3.92
CA ILE A 35 3.95 -4.82 4.23
C ILE A 35 4.36 -6.29 4.24
N GLU A 36 4.41 -6.86 5.43
CA GLU A 36 4.33 -8.30 5.65
C GLU A 36 3.09 -8.80 4.90
N VAL A 37 3.30 -9.30 3.69
CA VAL A 37 2.21 -9.77 2.84
C VAL A 37 1.77 -11.10 3.44
N ASN A 38 0.78 -11.02 4.32
CA ASN A 38 0.11 -12.18 4.88
C ASN A 38 -0.68 -12.84 3.75
N PHE A 39 -0.03 -13.78 3.05
CA PHE A 39 -0.68 -14.55 2.01
C PHE A 39 -1.68 -15.51 2.65
N ALA A 40 -2.97 -15.30 2.41
CA ALA A 40 -4.04 -16.11 3.01
C ALA A 40 -4.29 -17.44 2.26
N GLY A 41 -3.72 -17.57 1.06
CA GLY A 41 -3.86 -18.70 0.15
C GLY A 41 -2.60 -18.97 -0.67
N ASN A 42 -2.77 -19.27 -1.97
CA ASN A 42 -1.66 -19.63 -2.83
C ASN A 42 -0.78 -18.40 -3.12
N ARG A 43 0.40 -18.36 -2.50
CA ARG A 43 1.38 -17.27 -2.61
C ARG A 43 1.74 -16.93 -4.06
N GLN A 44 1.90 -17.91 -4.94
CA GLN A 44 2.23 -17.66 -6.35
C GLN A 44 1.10 -16.90 -7.05
N ILE A 45 -0.15 -17.31 -6.80
CA ILE A 45 -1.33 -16.66 -7.38
C ILE A 45 -1.47 -15.24 -6.81
N GLU A 46 -1.39 -15.07 -5.49
CA GLU A 46 -1.56 -13.76 -4.85
C GLU A 46 -0.48 -12.77 -5.28
N THR A 47 0.77 -13.21 -5.44
CA THR A 47 1.85 -12.37 -5.95
C THR A 47 1.59 -11.95 -7.40
N ALA A 48 1.14 -12.89 -8.25
CA ALA A 48 0.79 -12.57 -9.63
C ALA A 48 -0.38 -11.57 -9.71
N VAL A 49 -1.40 -11.71 -8.86
CA VAL A 49 -2.52 -10.76 -8.80
C VAL A 49 -2.05 -9.35 -8.38
N VAL A 50 -1.27 -9.24 -7.31
CA VAL A 50 -0.78 -7.95 -6.81
C VAL A 50 0.15 -7.26 -7.82
N ARG A 51 0.98 -8.03 -8.53
CA ARG A 51 1.94 -7.52 -9.51
C ARG A 51 1.27 -7.17 -10.84
N ASP A 52 0.47 -8.08 -11.38
CA ASP A 52 0.01 -8.05 -12.78
C ASP A 52 -1.39 -7.44 -12.93
N VAL A 53 -2.19 -7.40 -11.87
CA VAL A 53 -3.56 -6.87 -11.91
C VAL A 53 -3.65 -5.53 -11.19
N ALA A 54 -3.50 -5.53 -9.87
CA ALA A 54 -3.58 -4.32 -9.06
C ALA A 54 -3.02 -4.58 -7.67
N SER A 55 -2.21 -3.65 -7.15
CA SER A 55 -1.82 -3.66 -5.74
C SER A 55 -3.05 -3.51 -4.84
N TYR A 56 -2.96 -4.00 -3.60
CA TYR A 56 -4.05 -3.86 -2.63
C TYR A 56 -4.47 -2.41 -2.41
N GLY A 57 -3.52 -1.46 -2.39
CA GLY A 57 -3.83 -0.03 -2.32
C GLY A 57 -4.66 0.47 -3.52
N LYS A 58 -4.39 -0.05 -4.73
CA LYS A 58 -5.18 0.29 -5.92
C LYS A 58 -6.57 -0.34 -5.89
N GLN A 59 -6.69 -1.60 -5.43
CA GLN A 59 -7.96 -2.28 -5.26
C GLN A 59 -8.86 -1.53 -4.27
N LEU A 60 -8.32 -1.18 -3.09
CA LEU A 60 -9.03 -0.40 -2.08
C LEU A 60 -9.40 1.00 -2.57
N GLY A 61 -8.51 1.68 -3.29
CA GLY A 61 -8.81 3.00 -3.88
C GLY A 61 -10.04 2.95 -4.80
N VAL A 62 -10.10 1.98 -5.71
CA VAL A 62 -11.25 1.81 -6.62
C VAL A 62 -12.55 1.54 -5.85
N ILE A 63 -12.50 0.68 -4.82
CA ILE A 63 -13.67 0.38 -3.99
C ILE A 63 -14.14 1.65 -3.24
N THR A 64 -13.20 2.40 -2.64
CA THR A 64 -13.50 3.66 -1.95
C THR A 64 -14.15 4.67 -2.89
N ASP A 65 -13.61 4.83 -4.11
CA ASP A 65 -14.16 5.76 -5.11
C ASP A 65 -15.61 5.39 -5.46
N VAL A 66 -15.87 4.10 -5.72
CA VAL A 66 -17.22 3.61 -6.04
C VAL A 66 -18.17 3.79 -4.85
N LEU A 67 -17.73 3.49 -3.63
CA LEU A 67 -18.56 3.67 -2.44
C LEU A 67 -18.93 5.14 -2.22
N LEU A 68 -17.97 6.05 -2.35
CA LEU A 68 -18.21 7.50 -2.23
C LEU A 68 -19.13 8.03 -3.34
N GLU A 69 -19.03 7.49 -4.55
CA GLU A 69 -19.95 7.83 -5.64
C GLU A 69 -21.39 7.37 -5.34
N LEU A 70 -21.55 6.14 -4.85
CA LEU A 70 -22.85 5.59 -4.47
C LEU A 70 -23.49 6.30 -3.27
N THR A 71 -22.68 6.89 -2.37
CA THR A 71 -23.14 7.56 -1.15
C THR A 71 -23.18 9.08 -1.26
N LYS A 72 -22.92 9.67 -2.44
CA LYS A 72 -22.80 11.13 -2.66
C LYS A 72 -23.94 12.00 -2.11
N HIS A 73 -25.15 11.45 -2.00
CA HIS A 73 -26.34 12.15 -1.49
C HIS A 73 -26.83 11.63 -0.12
N GLN A 74 -26.05 10.75 0.50
CA GLN A 74 -26.34 10.16 1.80
C GLN A 74 -25.43 10.79 2.84
N THR A 75 -25.94 10.90 4.07
CA THR A 75 -25.14 11.37 5.21
C THR A 75 -25.18 10.33 6.31
N SER A 76 -24.00 9.90 6.73
CA SER A 76 -23.81 9.05 7.89
C SER A 76 -22.40 9.22 8.41
N GLU A 77 -22.20 8.97 9.70
CA GLU A 77 -20.88 9.05 10.33
C GLU A 77 -19.86 8.14 9.61
N SER A 78 -20.28 6.97 9.13
CA SER A 78 -19.41 6.05 8.39
C SER A 78 -19.01 6.58 7.01
N ILE A 79 -19.88 7.34 6.34
CA ILE A 79 -19.56 7.98 5.06
C ILE A 79 -18.57 9.13 5.31
N ASP A 80 -18.79 9.92 6.35
CA ASP A 80 -17.88 11.01 6.72
C ASP A 80 -16.49 10.47 7.07
N GLN A 81 -16.43 9.35 7.80
CA GLN A 81 -15.18 8.65 8.10
C GLN A 81 -14.49 8.14 6.83
N LEU A 82 -15.22 7.52 5.90
CA LEU A 82 -14.67 7.04 4.63
C LEU A 82 -14.10 8.19 3.80
N GLN A 83 -14.82 9.31 3.73
CA GLN A 83 -14.36 10.51 3.04
C GLN A 83 -13.09 11.06 3.70
N LYS A 84 -13.07 11.14 5.03
CA LYS A 84 -11.91 11.63 5.76
C LYS A 84 -10.67 10.77 5.52
N ILE A 85 -10.82 9.45 5.54
CA ILE A 85 -9.73 8.51 5.22
C ILE A 85 -9.22 8.72 3.80
N ALA A 86 -10.12 8.87 2.82
CA ALA A 86 -9.74 9.12 1.44
C ALA A 86 -8.94 10.44 1.29
N GLU A 87 -9.38 11.51 1.95
CA GLU A 87 -8.70 12.81 1.94
C GLU A 87 -7.30 12.74 2.59
N ASP A 88 -7.17 12.05 3.72
CA ASP A 88 -5.91 11.88 4.44
C ASP A 88 -4.90 11.08 3.60
N ILE A 89 -5.35 10.02 2.92
CA ILE A 89 -4.52 9.25 1.99
C ILE A 89 -3.99 10.15 0.86
N GLU A 90 -4.87 10.95 0.24
CA GLU A 90 -4.46 11.85 -0.83
C GLU A 90 -3.51 12.95 -0.35
N GLN A 91 -3.67 13.43 0.88
CA GLN A 91 -2.72 14.35 1.48
C GLN A 91 -1.34 13.73 1.64
N VAL A 92 -1.25 12.51 2.18
CA VAL A 92 0.02 11.79 2.34
C VAL A 92 0.70 11.58 0.98
N LYS A 93 -0.05 11.16 -0.06
CA LYS A 93 0.48 11.01 -1.42
C LYS A 93 1.09 12.31 -1.95
N ARG A 94 0.39 13.44 -1.79
CA ARG A 94 0.89 14.76 -2.23
C ARG A 94 2.16 15.18 -1.49
N GLN A 95 2.25 14.89 -0.18
CA GLN A 95 3.44 15.18 0.62
C GLN A 95 4.65 14.39 0.12
N HIS A 96 4.49 13.08 -0.11
CA HIS A 96 5.57 12.22 -0.62
C HIS A 96 6.01 12.63 -2.03
N LEU A 97 5.07 12.94 -2.92
CA LEU A 97 5.39 13.43 -4.26
C LEU A 97 6.24 14.71 -4.20
N SER A 98 5.84 15.66 -3.35
CA SER A 98 6.57 16.92 -3.17
C SER A 98 7.98 16.69 -2.63
N ALA A 99 8.13 15.80 -1.65
CA ALA A 99 9.44 15.43 -1.10
C ALA A 99 10.34 14.78 -2.16
N ASN A 100 9.79 13.88 -2.98
CA ASN A 100 10.52 13.23 -4.07
C ASN A 100 10.98 14.23 -5.13
N ILE A 101 10.12 15.16 -5.54
CA ILE A 101 10.47 16.23 -6.48
C ILE A 101 11.60 17.10 -5.93
N ASN A 102 11.53 17.48 -4.64
CA ASN A 102 12.58 18.27 -4.00
C ASN A 102 13.91 17.51 -3.94
N SER A 103 13.88 16.22 -3.62
CA SER A 103 15.07 15.37 -3.63
C SER A 103 15.66 15.27 -5.04
N LEU A 104 14.85 14.99 -6.06
CA LEU A 104 15.29 14.95 -7.46
C LEU A 104 15.90 16.28 -7.91
N LYS A 105 15.26 17.41 -7.56
CA LYS A 105 15.80 18.74 -7.85
C LYS A 105 17.16 18.95 -7.21
N SER A 106 17.33 18.55 -5.95
CA SER A 106 18.62 18.63 -5.26
C SER A 106 19.67 17.78 -5.95
N SER A 107 19.37 16.51 -6.27
CA SER A 107 20.28 15.61 -6.97
C SER A 107 20.68 16.14 -8.35
N LEU A 108 19.73 16.72 -9.10
CA LEU A 108 20.01 17.35 -10.39
C LEU A 108 20.87 18.61 -10.26
N MET A 109 20.67 19.42 -9.21
CA MET A 109 21.52 20.58 -8.92
C MET A 109 22.95 20.15 -8.56
N THR A 110 23.12 19.10 -7.78
CA THR A 110 24.43 18.50 -7.49
C THR A 110 25.12 18.02 -8.76
N LEU A 111 24.40 17.24 -9.60
CA LEU A 111 24.95 16.75 -10.87
C LEU A 111 25.39 17.91 -11.78
N LYS A 112 24.59 18.98 -11.86
CA LYS A 112 24.94 20.18 -12.63
C LYS A 112 26.20 20.87 -12.12
N ALA A 113 26.47 20.83 -10.81
CA ALA A 113 27.64 21.45 -10.21
C ALA A 113 28.91 20.60 -10.38
N GLU A 114 28.79 19.27 -10.29
CA GLU A 114 29.90 18.33 -10.37
C GLU A 114 30.29 17.96 -11.81
N ASP A 115 29.30 17.77 -12.69
CA ASP A 115 29.50 17.33 -14.08
C ASP A 115 28.44 17.96 -15.02
N PRO A 116 28.67 19.21 -15.46
CA PRO A 116 27.74 19.94 -16.32
C PRO A 116 27.46 19.23 -17.65
N ASP A 117 28.44 18.50 -18.19
CA ASP A 117 28.31 17.80 -19.47
C ASP A 117 27.36 16.62 -19.35
N LYS A 118 27.49 15.80 -18.29
CA LYS A 118 26.52 14.72 -18.01
C LYS A 118 25.15 15.24 -17.65
N PHE A 119 25.06 16.37 -16.93
CA PHE A 119 23.78 17.01 -16.69
C PHE A 119 23.07 17.36 -18.00
N ASN A 120 23.77 18.02 -18.93
CA ASN A 120 23.20 18.40 -20.24
C ASN A 120 22.82 17.17 -21.07
N GLN A 121 23.61 16.08 -21.01
CA GLN A 121 23.27 14.82 -21.65
C GLN A 121 21.96 14.24 -21.07
N LEU A 122 21.84 14.15 -19.75
CA LEU A 122 20.66 13.63 -19.08
C LEU A 122 19.40 14.43 -19.43
N ILE A 123 19.47 15.76 -19.41
CA ILE A 123 18.34 16.61 -19.78
C ILE A 123 17.91 16.40 -21.23
N LYS A 124 18.86 16.13 -22.14
CA LYS A 124 18.59 15.85 -23.55
C LYS A 124 17.96 14.47 -23.78
N GLU A 125 18.26 13.49 -22.93
CA GLU A 125 17.67 12.14 -23.00
C GLU A 125 16.22 12.10 -22.50
N ILE A 126 15.83 13.04 -21.61
CA ILE A 126 14.50 13.09 -21.01
C ILE A 126 13.58 14.20 -21.55
N SER A 127 14.09 15.11 -22.40
CA SER A 127 13.28 16.14 -23.09
C SER A 127 12.68 15.60 -24.38
#